data_AF-A0A8B3E6G5-F1
#
_entry.id   AF-A0A8B3E6G5-F1
#
_cell.length_a   1.000
_cell.length_b   1.000
_cell.length_c   1.000
_cell.angle_alpha   90.00
_cell.angle_beta   90.00
_cell.angle_gamma   90.00
#
_symmetry.space_group_name_H-M   'P 1'
#
loop_
_entity.id
_entity.type
_entity.pdbx_description
1 polymer ?
#
loop_
_entity_poly.entity_id
_entity_poly.type
_entity_poly.pdbx_seq_one_letter_code
_entity_poly.pdbx_strand_id
1 'polypeptide(L)'
;SEYLVPEAMSKFNVKRVPKGSVLLSFKLTLGRVSIARKELATNEAIAHFVSPKFSISSEYLYCYLSTFDYGSLGSTSSIATAVNSKIIKDMPVLVPSEAVLEKFCHVVAPYFERLKVTDDETLALEQLRNVLLPKLISGELRLDSPEVEKAKALVE
;
A
#
# COMPACT_ATOMS: atom_id res chain seq x y z
N SER A 1 6.42 -12.03 -6.53
CA SER A 1 6.94 -10.65 -6.37
C SER A 1 8.33 -10.59 -6.93
N GLU A 2 8.62 -9.62 -7.79
CA GLU A 2 9.96 -9.40 -8.32
C GLU A 2 10.75 -8.53 -7.32
N TYR A 3 11.99 -8.91 -7.04
CA TYR A 3 12.88 -8.21 -6.12
C TYR A 3 14.04 -7.60 -6.90
N LEU A 4 14.39 -6.35 -6.59
CA LEU A 4 15.62 -5.75 -7.07
C LEU A 4 16.80 -6.36 -6.32
N VAL A 5 17.83 -6.78 -7.06
CA VAL A 5 19.08 -7.22 -6.46
C VAL A 5 19.76 -6.04 -5.73
N PRO A 6 20.31 -6.24 -4.51
CA PRO A 6 20.92 -5.16 -3.72
C PRO A 6 21.97 -4.35 -4.48
N GLU A 7 22.73 -5.02 -5.35
CA GLU A 7 23.79 -4.44 -6.18
C GLU A 7 23.22 -3.43 -7.19
N ALA A 8 22.05 -3.72 -7.77
CA ALA A 8 21.36 -2.81 -8.69
C ALA A 8 20.87 -1.56 -7.97
N MET A 9 20.43 -1.68 -6.71
CA MET A 9 20.00 -0.52 -5.93
C MET A 9 21.14 0.45 -5.68
N SER A 10 22.33 -0.06 -5.34
CA SER A 10 23.53 0.77 -5.17
C SER A 10 24.00 1.37 -6.50
N LYS A 11 23.97 0.59 -7.57
CA LYS A 11 24.46 1.02 -8.90
C LYS A 11 23.60 2.12 -9.52
N PHE A 12 22.28 2.06 -9.33
CA PHE A 12 21.34 3.00 -9.92
C PHE A 12 20.80 4.04 -8.91
N ASN A 13 21.41 4.12 -7.72
CA ASN A 13 21.02 5.04 -6.64
C ASN A 13 19.52 5.04 -6.34
N VAL A 14 18.93 3.83 -6.31
CA VAL A 14 17.50 3.64 -6.10
C VAL A 14 17.19 3.91 -4.62
N LYS A 15 16.30 4.87 -4.37
CA LYS A 15 15.92 5.23 -3.01
C LYS A 15 15.09 4.14 -2.35
N ARG A 16 15.49 3.75 -1.15
CA ARG A 16 14.71 2.89 -0.26
C ARG A 16 13.59 3.70 0.37
N VAL A 17 12.39 3.17 0.29
CA VAL A 17 11.21 3.70 0.95
C VAL A 17 10.95 2.85 2.21
N PRO A 18 11.01 3.43 3.41
CA PRO A 18 10.79 2.69 4.64
C PRO A 18 9.32 2.30 4.79
N LYS A 19 9.07 1.25 5.58
CA LYS A 19 7.74 0.84 6.02
C LYS A 19 7.00 2.02 6.67
N GLY A 20 5.70 2.12 6.42
CA GLY A 20 4.81 3.17 6.92
C GLY A 20 4.78 4.43 6.08
N SER A 21 5.63 4.55 5.05
CA SER A 21 5.60 5.70 4.14
C SER A 21 4.33 5.69 3.28
N VAL A 22 3.76 6.87 3.05
CA VAL A 22 2.64 7.04 2.11
C VAL A 22 3.20 7.19 0.70
N LEU A 23 2.61 6.47 -0.25
CA LEU A 23 2.98 6.44 -1.66
C LEU A 23 1.86 7.07 -2.49
N LEU A 24 2.22 7.91 -3.44
CA LEU A 24 1.30 8.52 -4.40
C LEU A 24 1.80 8.29 -5.82
N SER A 25 0.97 7.66 -6.65
CA SER A 25 1.19 7.61 -8.09
C SER A 25 0.81 8.93 -8.73
N PHE A 26 1.75 9.55 -9.47
CA PHE A 26 1.51 10.82 -10.16
C PHE A 26 1.77 10.75 -11.67
N LYS A 27 2.19 9.59 -12.21
CA LYS A 27 2.21 9.33 -13.66
C LYS A 27 1.25 8.18 -14.01
N LEU A 28 0.59 8.28 -15.16
CA LEU A 28 -0.39 7.32 -15.72
C LEU A 28 -1.64 7.09 -14.84
N THR A 29 -1.48 6.64 -13.59
CA THR A 29 -2.55 6.38 -12.63
C THR A 29 -2.55 7.42 -11.51
N LEU A 30 -2.71 8.69 -11.91
CA LEU A 30 -2.70 9.84 -11.00
C LEU A 30 -3.71 9.65 -9.85
N GLY A 31 -3.26 9.91 -8.63
CA GLY A 31 -4.11 9.90 -7.44
C GLY A 31 -4.26 8.54 -6.76
N ARG A 32 -3.62 7.48 -7.27
CA ARG A 32 -3.55 6.21 -6.51
C ARG A 32 -2.63 6.36 -5.30
N VAL A 33 -3.18 6.11 -4.12
CA VAL A 33 -2.47 6.21 -2.84
C VAL A 33 -2.35 4.84 -2.19
N SER A 34 -1.22 4.59 -1.52
CA SER A 34 -1.02 3.38 -0.71
C SER A 34 -0.07 3.65 0.46
N ILE A 35 -0.05 2.76 1.46
CA ILE A 35 0.90 2.81 2.58
C ILE A 35 1.87 1.62 2.45
N ALA A 36 3.17 1.89 2.50
CA ALA A 36 4.20 0.86 2.37
C ALA A 36 4.18 -0.09 3.58
N ARG A 37 3.86 -1.37 3.37
CA ARG A 37 3.83 -2.38 4.45
C ARG A 37 5.19 -2.93 4.85
N LYS A 38 6.14 -2.85 3.92
CA LYS A 38 7.52 -3.26 4.08
C LYS A 38 8.42 -2.24 3.41
N GLU A 39 9.70 -2.31 3.73
CA GLU A 39 10.69 -1.57 2.98
C GLU A 39 10.67 -2.00 1.51
N LEU A 40 10.64 -1.03 0.61
CA LEU A 40 10.55 -1.26 -0.83
C LEU A 40 11.28 -0.17 -1.61
N ALA A 41 11.43 -0.38 -2.91
CA ALA A 41 11.92 0.61 -3.84
C ALA A 41 10.81 0.99 -4.82
N THR A 42 10.78 2.25 -5.26
CA THR A 42 9.82 2.74 -6.25
C THR A 42 10.52 3.31 -7.48
N ASN A 43 9.81 3.38 -8.60
CA ASN A 43 10.27 4.11 -9.78
C ASN A 43 10.00 5.62 -9.64
N GLU A 44 10.40 6.39 -10.65
CA GLU A 44 10.21 7.85 -10.70
C GLU A 44 8.76 8.32 -10.89
N ALA A 45 7.81 7.42 -11.04
CA ALA A 45 6.39 7.73 -11.18
C ALA A 45 5.66 7.81 -9.84
N ILE A 46 6.32 7.40 -8.76
CA ILE A 46 5.73 7.31 -7.41
C ILE A 46 6.43 8.30 -6.49
N ALA A 47 5.64 9.18 -5.87
CA ALA A 47 6.10 10.04 -4.79
C ALA A 47 5.99 9.29 -3.47
N HIS A 48 6.99 9.46 -2.61
CA HIS A 48 7.05 8.83 -1.30
C HIS A 48 7.15 9.89 -0.20
N PHE A 49 6.18 9.87 0.72
CA PHE A 49 6.13 10.75 1.87
C PHE A 49 6.69 9.99 3.09
N VAL A 50 7.97 10.24 3.38
CA VAL A 50 8.71 9.58 4.46
C VAL A 50 8.63 10.44 5.71
N SER A 51 8.13 9.88 6.82
CA SER A 51 7.98 10.56 8.12
C SER A 51 7.37 11.95 7.96
N PRO A 52 6.07 12.04 7.68
CA PRO A 52 5.47 13.31 7.31
C PRO A 52 5.68 14.35 8.42
N LYS A 53 6.10 15.55 8.02
CA LYS A 53 6.39 16.66 8.94
C LYS A 53 5.11 17.04 9.71
N PHE A 54 5.28 17.75 10.83
CA PHE A 54 4.17 18.28 11.62
C PHE A 54 3.30 17.22 12.33
N SER A 55 3.90 16.07 12.67
CA SER A 55 3.24 15.00 13.45
C SER A 55 1.97 14.43 12.83
N ILE A 56 1.75 14.62 11.52
CA ILE A 56 0.59 14.03 10.84
C ILE A 56 0.76 12.52 10.73
N SER A 57 -0.33 11.77 10.90
CA SER A 57 -0.29 10.31 10.76
C SER A 57 -0.29 9.89 9.28
N SER A 58 0.26 8.71 9.00
CA SER A 58 0.24 8.15 7.64
C SER A 58 -1.19 7.90 7.17
N GLU A 59 -2.09 7.55 8.08
CA GLU A 59 -3.52 7.33 7.86
C GLU A 59 -4.22 8.64 7.44
N TYR A 60 -3.94 9.74 8.16
CA TYR A 60 -4.48 11.05 7.77
C TYR A 60 -3.98 11.46 6.39
N LEU A 61 -2.68 11.37 6.15
CA LEU A 61 -2.10 11.74 4.86
C LEU A 61 -2.63 10.85 3.73
N TYR A 62 -2.81 9.56 3.98
CA TYR A 62 -3.44 8.64 3.03
C TYR A 62 -4.85 9.11 2.67
N CYS A 63 -5.70 9.39 3.66
CA CYS A 63 -7.06 9.84 3.43
C CYS A 63 -7.08 11.18 2.68
N TYR A 64 -6.27 12.15 3.12
CA TYR A 64 -6.15 13.47 2.49
C TYR A 64 -5.81 13.34 1.00
N LEU A 65 -4.73 12.62 0.67
CA LEU A 65 -4.28 12.40 -0.70
C LEU A 65 -5.32 11.63 -1.53
N SER A 66 -6.00 10.64 -0.94
CA SER A 66 -7.01 9.84 -1.65
C SER A 66 -8.22 10.68 -2.05
N THR A 67 -8.50 11.77 -1.34
CA THR A 67 -9.60 12.70 -1.61
C THR A 67 -9.16 13.99 -2.31
N PHE A 68 -7.86 14.15 -2.57
CA PHE A 68 -7.31 15.38 -3.12
C PHE A 68 -7.70 15.55 -4.59
N ASP A 69 -8.13 16.76 -4.98
CA ASP A 69 -8.42 17.07 -6.38
C ASP A 69 -7.12 17.37 -7.14
N TYR A 70 -6.51 16.32 -7.69
CA TYR A 70 -5.30 16.47 -8.51
C TYR A 70 -5.52 17.25 -9.81
N GLY A 71 -6.77 17.43 -10.25
CA GLY A 71 -7.11 18.26 -11.40
C GLY A 71 -6.75 19.73 -11.17
N SER A 72 -6.77 20.19 -9.92
CA SER A 72 -6.43 21.57 -9.57
C SER A 72 -4.93 21.88 -9.62
N LEU A 73 -4.07 20.86 -9.72
CA LEU A 73 -2.61 21.03 -9.68
C LEU A 73 -1.97 21.28 -11.05
N GLY A 74 -2.65 20.90 -12.14
CA GLY A 74 -2.08 21.03 -13.48
C GLY A 74 -2.69 22.17 -14.27
N SER A 75 -1.84 23.03 -14.81
CA SER A 75 -2.21 24.06 -15.78
C SER A 75 -1.51 23.80 -17.10
N THR A 76 -2.07 22.98 -18.00
CA THR A 76 -1.65 23.05 -19.42
C THR A 76 -2.70 22.53 -20.40
N SER A 77 -2.93 23.34 -21.42
CA SER A 77 -3.74 23.11 -22.61
C SER A 77 -3.09 22.08 -23.55
N SER A 78 -3.26 20.79 -23.30
CA SER A 78 -3.28 19.73 -24.34
C SER A 78 -3.33 18.33 -23.70
N ILE A 79 -4.50 17.70 -23.78
CA ILE A 79 -4.77 16.26 -23.77
C ILE A 79 -4.48 15.46 -22.47
N ALA A 80 -3.64 15.93 -21.55
CA ALA A 80 -3.55 15.34 -20.21
C ALA A 80 -2.97 16.32 -19.18
N THR A 81 -3.61 16.43 -18.01
CA THR A 81 -3.08 17.14 -16.84
C THR A 81 -1.81 16.45 -16.36
N ALA A 82 -0.66 16.87 -16.89
CA ALA A 82 0.63 16.25 -16.58
C ALA A 82 1.15 16.77 -15.23
N VAL A 83 0.88 16.02 -14.15
CA VAL A 83 1.47 16.29 -12.83
C VAL A 83 2.90 15.75 -12.79
N ASN A 84 3.84 16.60 -12.41
CA ASN A 84 5.26 16.23 -12.32
C ASN A 84 5.74 16.28 -10.86
N SER A 85 6.94 15.74 -10.60
CA SER A 85 7.49 15.65 -9.25
C SER A 85 7.72 17.01 -8.57
N LYS A 86 7.86 18.10 -9.33
CA LYS A 86 7.99 19.46 -8.78
C LYS A 86 6.63 19.94 -8.25
N ILE A 87 5.57 19.78 -9.05
CA ILE A 87 4.19 20.10 -8.66
C ILE A 87 3.78 19.32 -7.40
N ILE A 88 4.11 18.03 -7.31
CA ILE A 88 3.82 17.22 -6.11
C ILE A 88 4.58 17.73 -4.87
N LYS A 89 5.82 18.20 -5.02
CA LYS A 89 6.60 18.75 -3.89
C LYS A 89 6.06 20.08 -3.40
N ASP A 90 5.51 20.88 -4.31
CA ASP A 90 4.93 22.20 -4.02
C ASP A 90 3.44 22.11 -3.65
N MET A 91 2.86 20.91 -3.66
CA MET A 91 1.45 20.68 -3.35
C MET A 91 1.14 21.08 -1.90
N PRO A 92 0.12 21.92 -1.67
CA PRO A 92 -0.30 22.27 -0.32
C PRO A 92 -0.91 21.05 0.36
N VAL A 93 -0.52 20.80 1.61
CA VAL A 93 -1.15 19.79 2.48
C VAL A 93 -1.79 20.52 3.65
N LEU A 94 -3.09 20.30 3.85
CA LEU A 94 -3.80 20.83 5.00
C LEU A 94 -3.33 20.10 6.26
N VAL A 95 -2.76 20.84 7.21
CA VAL A 95 -2.37 20.34 8.53
C VAL A 95 -3.40 20.84 9.56
N PRO A 96 -4.27 19.95 10.10
CA PRO A 96 -5.22 20.32 11.14
C PRO A 96 -4.50 20.62 12.47
N SER A 97 -5.21 21.24 13.41
CA SER A 97 -4.73 21.34 14.79
C SER A 97 -4.58 19.96 15.43
N GLU A 98 -3.64 19.81 16.37
CA GLU A 98 -3.36 18.56 17.08
C GLU A 98 -4.61 17.90 17.67
N ALA A 99 -5.47 18.67 18.34
CA ALA A 99 -6.71 18.16 18.93
C ALA A 99 -7.71 17.57 17.91
N VAL A 100 -7.71 18.07 16.67
CA VAL A 100 -8.53 17.53 15.58
C VAL A 100 -7.89 16.27 15.02
N LEU A 101 -6.57 16.29 14.84
CA LEU A 101 -5.82 15.15 14.34
C LEU A 101 -5.91 13.95 15.30
N GLU A 102 -5.82 14.17 16.61
CA GLU A 102 -5.97 13.12 17.62
C GLU A 102 -7.35 12.45 17.55
N LYS A 103 -8.42 13.26 17.49
CA LYS A 103 -9.80 12.76 17.32
C LYS A 103 -9.96 11.99 16.01
N PHE A 104 -9.41 12.50 14.91
CA PHE A 104 -9.44 11.81 13.62
C PHE A 104 -8.74 10.46 13.71
N CYS A 105 -7.52 10.42 14.25
CA CYS A 105 -6.73 9.19 14.41
C CYS A 105 -7.48 8.17 15.26
N HIS A 106 -8.10 8.58 16.37
CA HIS A 106 -8.89 7.69 17.22
C HIS A 106 -10.06 7.03 16.47
N VAL A 107 -10.74 7.78 15.60
CA VAL A 107 -11.85 7.24 14.79
C VAL A 107 -11.34 6.32 13.68
N VAL A 108 -10.24 6.68 13.03
CA VAL A 108 -9.79 6.03 11.80
C VAL A 108 -8.89 4.82 12.04
N ALA A 109 -8.12 4.81 13.13
CA ALA A 109 -7.23 3.71 13.52
C ALA A 109 -7.86 2.31 13.45
N PRO A 110 -9.06 2.04 14.04
CA PRO A 110 -9.64 0.70 13.99
C PRO A 110 -9.98 0.25 12.56
N TYR A 111 -10.30 1.17 11.65
CA TYR A 111 -10.56 0.82 10.25
C TYR A 111 -9.27 0.42 9.53
N PHE A 112 -8.17 1.16 9.73
CA PHE A 112 -6.88 0.80 9.16
C PHE A 112 -6.32 -0.50 9.73
N GLU A 113 -6.53 -0.75 11.02
CA GLU A 113 -6.17 -2.02 11.64
C GLU A 113 -6.97 -3.18 11.02
N ARG A 114 -8.28 -3.03 10.87
CA ARG A 114 -9.12 -4.04 10.20
C ARG A 114 -8.72 -4.27 8.75
N LEU A 115 -8.41 -3.20 7.99
CA LEU A 115 -7.88 -3.30 6.63
C LEU A 115 -6.56 -4.08 6.61
N LYS A 116 -5.71 -3.87 7.62
CA LYS A 116 -4.45 -4.60 7.75
C LYS A 116 -4.68 -6.10 7.94
N VAL A 117 -5.48 -6.45 8.96
CA VAL A 117 -5.80 -7.85 9.30
C VAL A 117 -6.46 -8.56 8.13
N THR A 118 -7.46 -7.94 7.50
CA THR A 118 -8.20 -8.55 6.37
C THR A 118 -7.29 -8.85 5.17
N ASP A 119 -6.35 -7.96 4.87
CA ASP A 119 -5.41 -8.16 3.76
C ASP A 119 -4.36 -9.24 4.11
N ASP A 120 -3.91 -9.29 5.37
CA ASP A 120 -2.99 -10.33 5.85
C ASP A 120 -3.64 -11.72 5.79
N GLU A 121 -4.93 -11.81 6.16
CA GLU A 121 -5.75 -13.03 6.02
C GLU A 121 -5.94 -13.42 4.55
N THR A 122 -6.28 -12.45 3.70
CA THR A 122 -6.42 -12.68 2.25
C THR A 122 -5.13 -13.26 1.68
N LEU A 123 -3.98 -12.68 2.01
CA LEU A 123 -2.67 -13.15 1.52
C LEU A 123 -2.36 -14.57 2.03
N ALA A 124 -2.64 -14.86 3.30
CA ALA A 124 -2.44 -16.19 3.87
C ALA A 124 -3.33 -17.24 3.17
N LEU A 125 -4.60 -16.92 2.93
CA LEU A 125 -5.54 -17.80 2.22
C LEU A 125 -5.13 -18.02 0.76
N GLU A 126 -4.66 -16.98 0.07
CA GLU A 126 -4.14 -17.11 -1.29
C GLU A 126 -2.89 -18.00 -1.36
N GLN A 127 -1.96 -17.85 -0.40
CA GLN A 127 -0.78 -18.71 -0.32
C GLN A 127 -1.17 -20.16 -0.03
N LEU A 128 -2.06 -20.38 0.93
CA LEU A 128 -2.57 -21.69 1.26
C LEU A 128 -3.24 -22.34 0.03
N ARG A 129 -4.11 -21.62 -0.67
CA ARG A 129 -4.71 -22.07 -1.92
C ARG A 129 -3.65 -22.46 -2.94
N ASN A 130 -2.65 -21.61 -3.16
CA ASN A 130 -1.59 -21.86 -4.15
C ASN A 130 -0.72 -23.07 -3.80
N VAL A 131 -0.61 -23.43 -2.52
CA VAL A 131 0.10 -24.65 -2.07
C VAL A 131 -0.79 -25.89 -2.17
N LEU A 132 -2.07 -25.79 -1.79
CA LEU A 132 -2.96 -26.94 -1.75
C LEU A 132 -3.47 -27.34 -3.13
N LEU A 133 -3.78 -26.38 -3.99
CA LEU A 133 -4.40 -26.65 -5.29
C LEU A 133 -3.53 -27.56 -6.18
N PRO A 134 -2.21 -27.34 -6.33
CA PRO A 134 -1.36 -28.25 -7.10
C PRO A 134 -1.32 -29.67 -6.51
N LYS A 135 -1.28 -29.80 -5.18
CA LYS A 135 -1.25 -31.11 -4.49
C LYS A 135 -2.55 -31.88 -4.63
N LEU A 136 -3.68 -31.18 -4.65
CA LEU A 136 -4.99 -31.76 -4.92
C LEU A 136 -5.07 -32.26 -6.36
N ILE A 137 -4.58 -31.45 -7.33
CA ILE A 137 -4.60 -31.82 -8.75
C ILE A 137 -3.64 -32.97 -9.05
N SER A 138 -2.45 -33.01 -8.42
CA SER A 138 -1.48 -34.11 -8.59
C SER A 138 -1.92 -35.40 -7.90
N GLY A 139 -2.93 -35.34 -7.02
CA GLY A 139 -3.40 -36.48 -6.24
C GLY A 139 -2.50 -36.84 -5.04
N GLU A 140 -1.48 -36.01 -4.76
CA GLU A 140 -0.65 -36.10 -3.54
C GLU A 140 -1.47 -35.84 -2.27
N LEU A 141 -2.48 -34.97 -2.37
CA LEU A 141 -3.45 -34.70 -1.32
C LEU A 141 -4.83 -35.19 -1.79
N ARG A 142 -5.47 -36.06 -1.00
CA ARG A 142 -6.81 -36.56 -1.28
C ARG A 142 -7.80 -36.14 -0.20
N LEU A 143 -9.05 -35.88 -0.61
CA LEU A 143 -10.08 -35.36 0.29
C LEU A 143 -10.63 -36.41 1.27
N ASP A 144 -10.43 -37.68 0.97
CA ASP A 144 -10.76 -38.85 1.79
C ASP A 144 -9.58 -39.31 2.67
N SER A 145 -8.47 -38.56 2.71
CA SER A 145 -7.34 -38.93 3.55
C SER A 145 -7.67 -38.68 5.04
N PRO A 146 -7.15 -39.52 5.96
CA PRO A 146 -7.38 -39.36 7.40
C PRO A 146 -6.91 -38.00 7.93
N GLU A 147 -5.88 -37.40 7.33
CA GLU A 147 -5.41 -36.07 7.70
C GLU A 147 -6.42 -34.97 7.33
N VAL A 148 -7.06 -35.08 6.16
CA VAL A 148 -8.05 -34.10 5.69
C VAL A 148 -9.36 -34.22 6.45
N GLU A 149 -9.78 -35.43 6.82
CA GLU A 149 -10.96 -35.62 7.67
C GLU A 149 -10.78 -35.00 9.07
N LYS A 150 -9.61 -35.18 9.68
CA LYS A 150 -9.28 -34.53 10.96
C LYS A 150 -9.27 -33.00 10.84
N ALA A 151 -8.79 -32.46 9.73
CA ALA A 151 -8.79 -31.02 9.49
C ALA A 151 -10.21 -30.46 9.31
N LYS A 152 -11.11 -31.18 8.62
CA LYS A 152 -12.53 -30.78 8.51
C LYS A 152 -13.21 -30.70 9.87
N ALA A 153 -13.00 -31.70 10.73
CA ALA A 153 -13.61 -31.75 12.06
C ALA A 153 -13.13 -30.66 13.03
N LEU A 154 -12.04 -29.94 12.71
CA LEU A 154 -11.55 -28.80 13.50
C LEU A 154 -12.16 -27.46 13.06
N VAL A 155 -12.77 -27.42 11.88
CA VAL A 155 -13.36 -26.20 11.27
C VAL A 155 -14.87 -26.17 11.46
N GLU A 156 -15.50 -27.33 11.68
CA GLU A 156 -16.89 -27.49 12.13
C GLU A 156 -17.02 -27.32 13.65
#